data_AF-A0A7V8NQS1-F1
#
_entry.id   AF-A0A7V8NQS1-F1
#
_cell.length_a   1.000
_cell.length_b   1.000
_cell.length_c   1.000
_cell.angle_alpha   90.00
_cell.angle_beta   90.00
_cell.angle_gamma   90.00
#
_symmetry.space_group_name_H-M   'P 1'
#
loop_
_entity.id
_entity.type
_entity.pdbx_description
1 polymer ?
#
loop_
_entity_poly.entity_id
_entity_poly.type
_entity_poly.pdbx_seq_one_letter_code
_entity_poly.pdbx_strand_id
1 'polypeptide(L)'
;MFVTEIFKSIQGEGTRAGLPCIFVRLTGCNLRCTWCDTAYAFHGGKKMSVEEVLARVDELAYPSAGAKSAEAVLPLVELTGGEPLLQ
;
A
#
# COMPACT_ATOMS: atom_id res chain seq x y z
N MET A 1 10.09 -7.25 -4.29
CA MET A 1 9.93 -6.31 -3.16
C MET A 1 9.45 -7.08 -1.93
N PHE A 2 9.74 -6.63 -0.71
CA PHE A 2 9.17 -7.19 0.52
C PHE A 2 8.01 -6.31 0.99
N VAL A 3 6.85 -6.91 1.20
CA VAL A 3 5.60 -6.23 1.53
C VAL A 3 5.11 -6.67 2.90
N THR A 4 4.83 -5.72 3.77
CA THR A 4 4.28 -5.95 5.10
C THR A 4 2.77 -6.20 5.02
N GLU A 5 2.04 -5.35 4.31
CA GLU A 5 0.58 -5.45 4.16
C GLU A 5 0.08 -4.67 2.93
N ILE A 6 -1.05 -5.11 2.38
CA ILE A 6 -1.81 -4.40 1.35
C ILE A 6 -3.27 -4.37 1.76
N PHE A 7 -3.86 -3.19 1.93
CA PHE A 7 -5.21 -3.02 2.45
C PHE A 7 -5.90 -1.77 1.90
N LYS A 8 -7.24 -1.79 1.91
CA LYS A 8 -8.09 -0.67 1.51
C LYS A 8 -8.58 0.09 2.75
N SER A 9 -8.46 1.41 2.74
CA SER A 9 -8.90 2.28 3.83
C SER A 9 -9.20 3.69 3.32
N ILE A 10 -9.29 4.65 4.23
CA ILE A 10 -9.33 6.10 3.96
C ILE A 10 -7.96 6.69 4.27
N GLN A 11 -7.44 7.58 3.41
CA GLN A 11 -6.19 8.30 3.68
C GLN A 11 -6.39 9.19 4.92
N GLY A 12 -5.52 9.04 5.92
CA GLY A 12 -5.60 9.77 7.18
C GLY A 12 -4.85 11.10 7.16
N GLU A 13 -3.89 11.28 6.26
CA GLU A 13 -2.91 12.37 6.32
C GLU A 13 -2.71 13.10 4.98
N GLY A 14 -2.18 14.32 5.06
CA GLY A 14 -1.79 15.12 3.90
C GLY A 14 -2.93 15.62 3.02
N THR A 15 -2.61 15.98 1.78
CA THR A 15 -3.53 16.64 0.84
C THR A 15 -4.73 15.77 0.43
N ARG A 16 -4.60 14.44 0.55
CA ARG A 16 -5.62 13.47 0.14
C ARG A 16 -6.37 12.87 1.32
N ALA A 17 -6.20 13.42 2.53
CA ALA A 17 -6.93 12.98 3.72
C ALA A 17 -8.45 12.95 3.47
N GLY A 18 -9.11 11.88 3.88
CA GLY A 18 -10.54 11.64 3.68
C GLY A 18 -10.90 10.90 2.37
N LEU A 19 -9.95 10.69 1.46
CA LEU A 19 -10.20 9.94 0.22
C LEU A 19 -10.00 8.43 0.40
N PRO A 20 -10.85 7.58 -0.22
CA PRO A 20 -10.60 6.14 -0.28
C PRO A 20 -9.29 5.83 -1.01
N CYS A 21 -8.48 4.95 -0.43
CA CYS A 21 -7.20 4.54 -1.01
C CYS A 21 -6.84 3.10 -0.65
N ILE A 22 -5.89 2.55 -1.40
CA ILE A 22 -5.24 1.27 -1.12
C ILE A 22 -3.81 1.58 -0.69
N PHE A 23 -3.44 1.13 0.50
CA PHE A 23 -2.08 1.23 0.99
C PHE A 23 -1.30 -0.02 0.59
N VAL A 24 -0.10 0.19 0.06
CA VAL A 24 0.92 -0.84 -0.09
C VAL A 24 2.03 -0.49 0.89
N ARG A 25 2.05 -1.18 2.04
CA ARG A 25 3.07 -0.97 3.07
C ARG A 25 4.22 -1.92 2.83
N LEU A 26 5.36 -1.41 2.38
CA LEU A 26 6.54 -2.23 2.14
C LEU A 26 7.27 -2.52 3.47
N THR A 27 8.27 -3.41 3.42
CA THR A 27 9.09 -3.78 4.57
C THR A 27 10.51 -3.22 4.43
N GLY A 28 11.07 -2.74 5.53
CA GLY A 28 12.44 -2.24 5.59
C GLY A 28 12.51 -0.72 5.57
N CYS A 29 13.34 -0.16 6.45
CA CYS A 29 13.63 1.27 6.52
C CYS A 29 15.12 1.43 6.82
N ASN A 30 15.76 2.46 6.25
CA ASN A 30 17.16 2.83 6.50
C ASN A 30 17.31 3.72 7.74
N LEU A 31 16.19 4.16 8.34
CA LEU A 31 16.16 4.94 9.58
C LEU A 31 15.68 4.08 10.76
N ARG A 32 15.94 4.56 11.98
CA ARG A 32 15.49 3.94 13.25
C ARG A 32 14.91 5.01 14.18
N CYS A 33 13.92 5.74 13.66
CA CYS A 33 13.24 6.80 14.39
C CYS A 33 12.57 6.23 15.65
N THR A 34 12.86 6.81 16.81
CA THR A 34 12.31 6.40 18.11
C THR A 34 10.82 6.68 18.28
N TRP A 35 10.25 7.49 17.40
CA TRP A 35 8.83 7.91 17.36
C TRP A 35 8.05 7.24 16.23
N CYS A 36 8.60 6.19 15.60
CA CYS A 36 7.88 5.48 14.54
C CYS A 36 6.76 4.62 15.12
N ASP A 37 5.52 4.95 14.78
CA ASP A 37 4.31 4.18 15.12
C ASP A 37 4.20 2.85 14.35
N THR A 38 4.94 2.72 13.24
CA THR A 38 4.93 1.58 12.33
C THR A 38 6.26 0.83 12.36
N ALA A 39 6.92 0.76 13.53
CA ALA A 39 8.21 0.07 13.69
C ALA A 39 8.14 -1.44 13.33
N TYR A 40 6.94 -2.03 13.36
CA TYR A 40 6.70 -3.40 12.93
C TYR A 40 7.02 -3.63 11.44
N ALA A 41 7.00 -2.59 10.60
CA ALA A 41 7.34 -2.68 9.18
C ALA A 41 8.85 -2.67 8.89
N PHE A 42 9.72 -2.63 9.92
CA PHE A 42 11.18 -2.64 9.71
C PHE A 42 11.71 -4.01 9.26
N HIS A 43 11.01 -5.10 9.59
CA HIS A 43 11.46 -6.47 9.37
C HIS A 43 10.30 -7.40 8.98
N GLY A 44 10.62 -8.57 8.43
CA GLY A 44 9.64 -9.59 8.05
C GLY A 44 9.03 -9.34 6.66
N GLY A 45 7.71 -9.33 6.59
CA GLY A 45 6.96 -9.20 5.34
C GLY A 45 7.01 -10.43 4.44
N LYS A 46 6.31 -10.34 3.31
CA LYS A 46 6.28 -11.36 2.27
C LYS A 46 7.01 -10.83 1.04
N LYS A 47 7.91 -11.64 0.47
CA LYS A 47 8.49 -11.35 -0.84
C LYS A 47 7.38 -11.45 -1.90
N MET A 48 7.15 -10.36 -2.62
CA MET A 48 6.17 -10.28 -3.71
C MET A 48 6.84 -9.70 -4.96
N SER A 49 6.39 -10.15 -6.13
CA SER A 49 6.66 -9.52 -7.42
C SER A 49 5.77 -8.28 -7.61
N VAL A 50 6.10 -7.44 -8.60
CA VAL A 50 5.27 -6.27 -8.94
C VAL A 50 3.88 -6.73 -9.39
N GLU A 51 3.82 -7.82 -10.15
CA GLU A 51 2.60 -8.40 -10.69
C GLU A 51 1.70 -8.92 -9.56
N GLU A 52 2.27 -9.57 -8.53
CA GLU A 52 1.51 -10.01 -7.36
C GLU A 52 0.92 -8.84 -6.57
N VAL A 53 1.66 -7.73 -6.44
CA VAL A 53 1.18 -6.52 -5.77
C VAL A 53 0.04 -5.89 -6.58
N LEU A 54 0.22 -5.72 -7.89
CA LEU A 54 -0.81 -5.17 -8.78
C LEU A 54 -2.07 -6.02 -8.77
N ALA A 55 -1.94 -7.35 -8.80
CA ALA A 55 -3.09 -8.25 -8.72
C ALA A 55 -3.87 -8.07 -7.41
N ARG A 56 -3.16 -7.90 -6.28
CA ARG A 56 -3.80 -7.66 -4.97
C ARG A 56 -4.47 -6.28 -4.90
N VAL A 57 -3.86 -5.25 -5.50
CA VAL A 57 -4.45 -3.91 -5.60
C VAL A 57 -5.73 -3.96 -6.44
N ASP A 58 -5.71 -4.63 -7.59
CA ASP A 58 -6.87 -4.81 -8.47
C ASP A 58 -8.01 -5.54 -7.74
N GLU A 59 -7.70 -6.61 -7.00
CA GLU A 59 -8.68 -7.36 -6.20
C GLU A 59 -9.38 -6.47 -5.16
N LEU A 60 -8.62 -5.63 -4.45
CA LEU A 60 -9.15 -4.70 -3.45
C LEU A 60 -9.92 -3.52 -4.06
N ALA A 61 -9.52 -3.09 -5.26
CA ALA A 61 -10.18 -2.04 -6.00
C ALA A 61 -11.55 -2.49 -6.52
N TYR A 62 -11.62 -3.72 -7.03
CA TYR A 62 -12.78 -4.28 -7.75
C TYR A 62 -13.21 -5.65 -7.19
N PRO A 63 -13.78 -5.70 -5.96
CA PRO A 63 -14.16 -6.98 -5.32
C PRO A 63 -15.26 -7.76 -6.05
N SER A 64 -16.03 -7.09 -6.93
CA SER A 64 -17.00 -7.73 -7.82
C SER A 64 -16.42 -7.83 -9.23
N ALA A 65 -16.25 -9.07 -9.71
CA ALA A 65 -15.73 -9.37 -11.04
C ALA A 65 -16.58 -8.70 -12.14
N GLY A 66 -16.18 -7.51 -12.61
CA GLY A 66 -16.84 -6.84 -13.73
C GLY A 66 -16.89 -5.31 -13.68
N ALA A 67 -16.62 -4.67 -12.55
CA ALA A 67 -16.67 -3.20 -12.45
C ALA A 67 -15.37 -2.52 -12.91
N LYS A 68 -14.76 -2.97 -14.01
CA LYS A 68 -13.75 -2.17 -14.73
C LYS A 68 -14.49 -1.23 -15.68
N SER A 69 -15.32 -0.32 -15.15
CA SER A 69 -15.89 0.71 -16.02
C SER A 69 -14.75 1.59 -16.53
N ALA A 70 -14.83 2.05 -17.78
CA ALA A 70 -13.85 2.97 -18.36
C ALA A 70 -13.79 4.33 -17.64
N GLU A 71 -14.71 4.56 -16.70
CA GLU A 71 -14.81 5.72 -15.81
C GLU A 71 -14.34 5.42 -14.38
N ALA A 72 -13.87 4.20 -14.11
CA ALA A 72 -13.28 3.84 -12.83
C ALA A 72 -12.01 4.65 -12.64
N VAL A 73 -12.14 5.73 -11.88
CA VAL A 73 -11.01 6.49 -11.32
C VAL A 73 -10.05 5.46 -10.74
N LEU A 74 -8.82 5.40 -11.30
CA LEU A 74 -7.79 4.53 -10.76
C LEU A 74 -7.75 4.70 -9.24
N PRO A 75 -7.83 3.60 -8.45
CA PRO A 75 -7.86 3.71 -7.01
C PRO A 75 -6.61 4.49 -6.58
N LEU A 76 -6.77 5.46 -5.70
CA LEU A 76 -5.64 6.11 -5.08
C LEU A 76 -4.81 5.02 -4.38
N VAL A 77 -3.56 4.83 -4.83
CA VAL A 77 -2.61 3.90 -4.20
C VAL A 77 -1.55 4.71 -3.47
N GLU A 78 -1.37 4.41 -2.19
CA GLU A 78 -0.38 5.03 -1.32
C GLU A 78 0.73 4.01 -1.06
N LEU A 79 1.89 4.22 -1.69
CA LEU A 79 3.09 3.44 -1.41
C LEU A 79 3.75 4.02 -0.15
N THR A 80 3.88 3.19 0.88
CA THR A 80 4.41 3.60 2.19
C THR A 80 5.21 2.46 2.80
N GLY A 81 5.81 2.66 3.98
CA GLY A 81 6.38 1.62 4.85
C GLY A 81 7.55 0.82 4.26
N GLY A 82 8.52 0.38 5.06
CA GLY A 82 9.20 1.32 5.93
C GLY A 82 9.58 2.55 5.09
N GLU A 83 10.75 2.57 4.48
CA GLU A 83 11.08 3.58 3.48
C GLU A 83 10.78 3.03 2.06
N PRO A 84 9.76 3.55 1.37
CA PRO A 84 9.36 3.02 0.07
C PRO A 84 10.44 3.15 -1.02
N LEU A 85 11.35 4.14 -0.92
CA LEU A 85 12.40 4.36 -1.92
C LEU A 85 13.61 3.41 -1.78
N LEU A 86 13.60 2.45 -0.86
CA LEU A 86 14.67 1.46 -0.71
C LEU A 86 14.52 0.23 -1.61
N GLN A 87 13.41 0.09 -2.34
CA GLN A 87 13.06 -1.16 -3.04
C GLN A 87 13.10 -1.06 -4.56
#